data_AF-A0A0F2NQN5-F1
#
_entry.id   AF-A0A0F2NQN5-F1
#
_cell.length_a   1.000
_cell.length_b   1.000
_cell.length_c   1.000
_cell.angle_alpha   90.00
_cell.angle_beta   90.00
_cell.angle_gamma   90.00
#
_symmetry.space_group_name_H-M   'P 1'
#
loop_
_entity.id
_entity.type
_entity.pdbx_description
1 polymer ?
#
loop_
_entity_poly.entity_id
_entity_poly.type
_entity_poly.pdbx_seq_one_letter_code
_entity_poly.pdbx_strand_id
1 'polypeptide(L)'
;MRKSRKPKCAHCKQLFRPDPRNVKRQKYCSRPECRKASKAASQKKWLEKPENQDYFQGTDNTCRVQQWRSRHPGYWRKKHGLPEPLQDPLTPNMVEKQDVTRQLSCHALQDLLSAQPLVFLGLLAQLSGSPLQDDIVTIGRRL
;
A
#
# COMPACT_ATOMS: atom_id res chain seq x y z
N MET A 1 17.34 -25.04 3.09
CA MET A 1 17.02 -23.60 3.20
C MET A 1 18.07 -22.89 4.05
N ARG A 2 18.81 -21.90 3.52
CA ARG A 2 19.80 -21.15 4.33
C ARG A 2 19.06 -20.27 5.35
N LYS A 3 19.26 -20.48 6.66
CA LYS A 3 18.75 -19.59 7.72
C LYS A 3 19.34 -18.20 7.51
N SER A 4 18.52 -17.24 7.07
CA SER A 4 18.95 -15.85 6.95
C SER A 4 19.27 -15.32 8.36
N ARG A 5 20.52 -14.89 8.56
CA ARG A 5 20.92 -14.28 9.83
C ARG A 5 20.12 -12.99 10.01
N LYS A 6 19.42 -12.85 11.15
CA LYS A 6 18.70 -11.62 11.47
C LYS A 6 19.71 -10.46 11.52
N PRO A 7 19.49 -9.36 10.80
CA PRO A 7 20.36 -8.18 10.87
C PRO A 7 20.27 -7.51 12.25
N LYS A 8 21.35 -6.85 12.66
CA LYS A 8 21.37 -5.96 13.83
C LYS A 8 20.95 -4.55 13.43
N CYS A 9 20.11 -3.91 14.23
CA CYS A 9 19.70 -2.53 14.01
C CYS A 9 20.88 -1.58 14.23
N ALA A 10 21.10 -0.63 13.31
CA ALA A 10 22.17 0.35 13.43
C ALA A 10 22.03 1.27 14.66
N HIS A 11 20.79 1.53 15.13
CA HIS A 11 20.50 2.35 16.31
C HIS A 11 20.56 1.54 17.61
N CYS A 12 19.55 0.69 17.88
CA CYS A 12 19.45 -0.02 19.17
C CYS A 12 20.31 -1.30 19.27
N LYS A 13 21.07 -1.66 18.24
CA LYS A 13 21.94 -2.85 18.15
C LYS A 13 21.26 -4.22 18.31
N GLN A 14 19.96 -4.26 18.57
CA GLN A 14 19.20 -5.50 18.68
C GLN A 14 18.94 -6.14 17.32
N LEU A 15 18.84 -7.48 17.32
CA LEU A 15 18.47 -8.26 16.14
C LEU A 15 16.99 -8.00 15.79
N PHE A 16 16.70 -7.84 14.50
CA PHE A 16 15.33 -7.63 14.04
C PHE A 16 15.01 -8.47 12.80
N ARG A 17 13.72 -8.68 12.53
CA ARG A 17 13.25 -9.28 11.28
C ARG A 17 13.01 -8.14 10.28
N PRO A 18 13.77 -8.05 9.18
CA PRO A 18 13.57 -7.01 8.19
C PRO A 18 12.29 -7.27 7.39
N ASP A 19 11.73 -6.20 6.84
CA ASP A 19 10.60 -6.25 5.91
C ASP A 19 11.05 -7.02 4.64
N PRO A 20 10.29 -8.06 4.22
CA PRO A 20 10.56 -8.81 3.00
C PRO A 20 10.80 -7.96 1.75
N ARG A 21 10.12 -6.80 1.64
CA ARG A 21 10.25 -5.87 0.50
C ARG A 21 11.58 -5.12 0.50
N ASN A 22 12.24 -5.02 1.66
CA ASN A 22 13.43 -4.19 1.85
C ASN A 22 14.57 -4.90 2.58
N VAL A 23 14.61 -6.23 2.54
CA VAL A 23 15.59 -7.04 3.30
C VAL A 23 17.03 -6.61 3.04
N LYS A 24 17.35 -6.31 1.78
CA LYS A 24 18.73 -5.96 1.37
C LYS A 24 19.17 -4.56 1.82
N ARG A 25 18.25 -3.62 2.06
CA ARG A 25 18.61 -2.22 2.38
C ARG A 25 18.20 -1.77 3.79
N GLN A 26 17.34 -2.52 4.48
CA GLN A 26 16.86 -2.14 5.80
C GLN A 26 17.96 -2.28 6.87
N LYS A 27 18.40 -1.14 7.42
CA LYS A 27 19.43 -1.05 8.47
C LYS A 27 18.87 -0.82 9.88
N TYR A 28 17.61 -0.40 9.98
CA TYR A 28 16.96 -0.04 11.24
C TYR A 28 15.73 -0.91 11.47
N CYS A 29 15.44 -1.25 12.73
CA CYS A 29 14.20 -1.95 13.07
C CYS A 29 12.99 -0.99 13.05
N SER A 30 11.78 -1.53 13.13
CA SER A 30 10.52 -0.79 13.04
C SER A 30 10.16 0.05 14.28
N ARG A 31 10.94 -0.05 15.37
CA ARG A 31 10.68 0.69 16.61
C ARG A 31 10.67 2.21 16.35
N PRO A 32 9.76 2.97 16.99
CA PRO A 32 9.62 4.41 16.76
C PRO A 32 10.94 5.17 16.89
N GLU A 33 11.69 4.91 17.96
CA GLU A 33 12.99 5.56 18.20
C GLU A 33 14.02 5.23 17.13
N CYS A 34 14.04 3.98 16.65
CA CYS A 34 14.96 3.57 15.58
C CYS A 34 14.55 4.16 14.21
N ARG A 35 13.25 4.39 13.98
CA ARG A 35 12.76 5.08 12.79
C ARG A 35 13.12 6.57 12.81
N LYS A 36 12.99 7.24 13.95
CA LYS A 36 13.45 8.62 14.15
C LYS A 36 14.95 8.74 13.88
N ALA A 37 15.75 7.86 14.47
CA ALA A 37 17.19 7.81 14.25
C ALA A 37 17.56 7.54 12.77
N SER A 38 16.84 6.63 12.10
CA SER A 38 17.02 6.39 10.67
C SER A 38 16.76 7.66 9.84
N LYS A 39 15.67 8.38 10.13
CA LYS A 39 15.32 9.63 9.44
C LYS A 39 16.40 10.68 9.66
N ALA A 40 16.85 10.87 10.90
CA ALA A 40 17.91 11.82 11.24
C ALA A 40 19.23 11.49 10.52
N ALA A 41 19.64 10.23 10.50
CA ALA A 41 20.84 9.80 9.79
C ALA A 41 20.74 10.02 8.27
N SER A 42 19.61 9.68 7.67
CA SER A 42 19.36 9.94 6.25
C SER A 42 19.34 11.43 5.92
N GLN A 43 18.73 12.25 6.77
CA GLN A 43 18.69 13.70 6.61
C GLN A 43 20.08 14.31 6.74
N LYS A 44 20.88 13.91 7.74
CA LYS A 44 22.26 14.36 7.89
C LYS A 44 23.08 14.04 6.63
N LYS A 45 23.03 12.79 6.16
CA LYS A 45 23.72 12.38 4.93
C LYS A 45 23.27 13.19 3.70
N TRP A 46 22.00 13.57 3.65
CA TRP A 46 21.46 14.36 2.56
C TRP A 46 21.95 15.81 2.61
N LEU A 47 22.01 16.40 3.81
CA LEU A 47 22.52 17.76 4.06
C LEU A 47 24.04 17.87 3.95
N GLU A 48 24.79 16.78 4.16
CA GLU A 48 26.25 16.75 3.96
C GLU A 48 26.65 17.05 2.50
N LYS A 49 25.73 16.87 1.54
CA LYS A 49 25.97 17.20 0.14
C LYS A 49 25.98 18.72 -0.05
N PRO A 50 27.01 19.31 -0.69
CA PRO A 50 27.12 20.76 -0.89
C PRO A 50 25.85 21.39 -1.50
N GLU A 51 25.20 20.71 -2.44
CA GLU A 51 24.01 21.22 -3.13
C GLU A 51 22.78 21.35 -2.22
N ASN A 52 22.79 20.68 -1.06
CA ASN A 52 21.64 20.58 -0.16
C ASN A 52 21.83 21.30 1.18
N GLN A 53 23.03 21.82 1.46
CA GLN A 53 23.38 22.41 2.76
C GLN A 53 22.43 23.54 3.16
N ASP A 54 22.07 24.39 2.19
CA ASP A 54 21.25 25.57 2.41
C ASP A 54 19.77 25.36 2.10
N TYR A 55 19.37 24.12 1.75
CA TYR A 55 18.01 23.83 1.29
C TYR A 55 16.91 24.30 2.26
N PHE A 56 17.14 24.17 3.57
CA PHE A 56 16.18 24.58 4.60
C PHE A 56 16.44 26.00 5.16
N GLN A 57 17.50 26.68 4.73
CA GLN A 57 17.89 27.99 5.27
C GLN A 57 17.37 29.14 4.39
N GLY A 58 17.14 28.91 3.11
CA GLY A 58 16.69 29.93 2.17
C GLY A 58 15.20 30.31 2.28
N THR A 59 14.87 31.51 1.81
CA THR A 59 13.49 32.01 1.71
C THR A 59 12.69 31.34 0.59
N ASP A 60 13.34 30.66 -0.36
CA ASP A 60 12.71 30.02 -1.52
C ASP A 60 11.59 29.05 -1.14
N ASN A 61 11.82 28.21 -0.13
CA ASN A 61 10.81 27.27 0.33
C ASN A 61 9.58 28.00 0.90
N THR A 62 9.82 29.07 1.66
CA THR A 62 8.76 29.90 2.23
C THR A 62 7.99 30.65 1.14
N CYS A 63 8.70 31.28 0.20
CA CYS A 63 8.14 31.99 -0.94
C CYS A 63 7.28 31.05 -1.81
N ARG A 64 7.80 29.85 -2.12
CA ARG A 64 7.08 28.80 -2.85
C ARG A 64 5.77 28.42 -2.16
N VAL A 65 5.80 28.21 -0.83
CA VAL A 65 4.59 27.88 -0.05
C VAL A 65 3.61 29.05 -0.03
N GLN A 66 4.09 30.29 0.14
CA GLN A 66 3.25 31.48 0.10
C GLN A 66 2.56 31.63 -1.26
N GLN A 67 3.33 31.54 -2.35
CA GLN A 67 2.82 31.64 -3.71
C GLN A 67 1.80 30.54 -4.02
N TRP A 68 2.06 29.30 -3.54
CA TRP A 68 1.12 28.20 -3.67
C TRP A 68 -0.19 28.48 -2.93
N ARG A 69 -0.12 29.01 -1.70
CA ARG A 69 -1.31 29.39 -0.91
C ARG A 69 -2.10 30.52 -1.55
N SER A 70 -1.44 31.51 -2.16
CA SER A 70 -2.12 32.59 -2.90
C SER A 70 -2.88 32.07 -4.11
N ARG A 71 -2.35 31.04 -4.81
CA ARG A 71 -3.03 30.39 -5.93
C ARG A 71 -4.13 29.40 -5.51
N HIS A 72 -4.06 28.87 -4.29
CA HIS A 72 -5.01 27.88 -3.76
C HIS A 72 -5.65 28.38 -2.45
N PRO A 73 -6.38 29.51 -2.49
CA PRO A 73 -7.03 30.04 -1.31
C PRO A 73 -8.05 29.01 -0.79
N GLY A 74 -8.04 28.78 0.52
CA GLY A 74 -8.99 27.87 1.17
C GLY A 74 -8.63 26.39 1.11
N TYR A 75 -7.54 25.98 0.46
CA TYR A 75 -7.13 24.56 0.44
C TYR A 75 -6.96 23.95 1.83
N TRP A 76 -6.35 24.70 2.77
CA TRP A 76 -6.12 24.22 4.14
C TRP A 76 -7.37 24.34 5.02
N ARG A 77 -8.43 25.00 4.54
CA ARG A 77 -9.68 25.08 5.28
C ARG A 77 -10.36 23.72 5.12
N LYS A 78 -10.56 23.00 6.22
CA LYS A 78 -11.43 21.83 6.24
C LYS A 78 -12.80 22.31 5.74
N LYS A 79 -13.26 21.79 4.61
CA LYS A 79 -14.63 22.06 4.17
C LYS A 79 -15.54 21.36 5.18
N HIS A 80 -16.13 22.13 6.08
CA HIS A 80 -17.20 21.63 6.93
C HIS A 80 -18.36 21.22 6.00
N GLY A 81 -18.70 19.93 6.00
CA GLY A 81 -19.86 19.42 5.25
C GLY A 81 -19.60 18.88 3.84
N LEU A 82 -18.35 18.63 3.41
CA LEU A 82 -18.20 17.62 2.35
C LEU A 82 -18.50 16.25 2.96
N PRO A 83 -19.22 15.36 2.25
CA PRO A 83 -19.28 13.97 2.62
C PRO A 83 -17.85 13.50 2.86
N GLU A 84 -17.64 12.77 3.96
CA GLU A 84 -16.49 11.87 4.12
C GLU A 84 -16.19 11.30 2.71
N PRO A 85 -14.93 11.33 2.21
CA PRO A 85 -14.65 10.58 0.99
C PRO A 85 -15.26 9.20 1.21
N LEU A 86 -16.11 8.76 0.27
CA LEU A 86 -16.84 7.49 0.32
C LEU A 86 -15.81 6.35 0.26
N GLN A 87 -14.98 6.25 1.28
CA GLN A 87 -14.46 4.99 1.73
C GLN A 87 -15.69 4.36 2.33
N ASP A 88 -16.40 3.57 1.52
CA ASP A 88 -17.37 2.63 2.04
C ASP A 88 -16.71 2.02 3.27
N PRO A 89 -17.24 2.30 4.49
CA PRO A 89 -16.80 1.55 5.63
C PRO A 89 -17.03 0.11 5.19
N LEU A 90 -15.98 -0.71 5.19
CA LEU A 90 -16.19 -2.15 5.23
C LEU A 90 -16.91 -2.37 6.57
N THR A 91 -18.22 -2.18 6.59
CA THR A 91 -19.10 -2.69 7.61
C THR A 91 -18.75 -4.16 7.63
N PRO A 92 -18.17 -4.68 8.71
CA PRO A 92 -18.05 -6.11 8.86
C PRO A 92 -19.49 -6.55 9.02
N ASN A 93 -20.15 -6.86 7.90
CA ASN A 93 -21.36 -7.63 7.94
C ASN A 93 -20.95 -8.86 8.74
N MET A 94 -21.58 -9.04 9.90
CA MET A 94 -21.60 -10.33 10.59
C MET A 94 -22.37 -11.27 9.67
N VAL A 95 -21.76 -11.62 8.55
CA VAL A 95 -22.11 -12.81 7.80
C VAL A 95 -21.67 -13.92 8.74
N GLU A 96 -22.65 -14.60 9.34
CA GLU A 96 -22.42 -15.91 9.94
C GLU A 96 -21.46 -16.64 8.99
N LYS A 97 -20.27 -16.97 9.48
CA LYS A 97 -19.29 -17.71 8.70
C LYS A 97 -19.89 -19.09 8.45
N GLN A 98 -20.72 -19.19 7.41
CA GLN A 98 -21.05 -20.47 6.83
C GLN A 98 -19.72 -21.11 6.44
N ASP A 99 -19.62 -22.40 6.76
CA ASP A 99 -18.41 -23.22 6.74
C ASP A 99 -17.71 -23.30 5.36
N VAL A 100 -18.28 -22.66 4.34
CA VAL A 100 -17.70 -22.43 3.00
C VAL A 100 -16.29 -21.83 3.08
N THR A 101 -16.04 -20.94 4.05
CA THR A 101 -14.71 -20.30 4.22
C THR A 101 -13.62 -21.34 4.52
N ARG A 102 -13.96 -22.42 5.24
CA ARG A 102 -13.00 -23.44 5.66
C ARG A 102 -12.53 -24.32 4.49
N GLN A 103 -13.43 -24.61 3.55
CA GLN A 103 -13.11 -25.32 2.31
C GLN A 103 -12.25 -24.47 1.37
N LEU A 104 -12.51 -23.16 1.30
CA LEU A 104 -11.74 -22.22 0.48
C LEU A 104 -10.30 -22.03 1.00
N SER A 105 -10.07 -22.15 2.30
CA SER A 105 -8.73 -22.00 2.89
C SER A 105 -7.76 -23.16 2.66
N CYS A 106 -8.24 -24.32 2.19
CA CYS A 106 -7.40 -25.49 1.92
C CYS A 106 -6.87 -25.56 0.48
N HIS A 107 -7.42 -24.78 -0.44
CA HIS A 107 -7.03 -24.80 -1.85
C HIS A 107 -6.58 -23.41 -2.30
N ALA A 108 -5.52 -23.33 -3.12
CA ALA A 108 -5.18 -22.05 -3.71
C ALA A 108 -6.36 -21.61 -4.57
N LEU A 109 -6.63 -20.30 -4.61
CA LEU A 109 -7.78 -19.75 -5.34
C LEU A 109 -7.77 -20.22 -6.81
N GLN A 110 -6.58 -20.37 -7.40
CA GLN A 110 -6.35 -20.94 -8.73
C GLN A 110 -6.83 -22.40 -8.90
N ASP A 111 -6.64 -23.24 -7.88
CA ASP A 111 -7.07 -24.65 -7.91
C ASP A 111 -8.60 -24.75 -7.87
N LEU A 112 -9.23 -23.83 -7.13
CA LEU A 112 -10.69 -23.75 -7.02
C LEU A 112 -11.33 -23.23 -8.31
N LEU A 113 -10.71 -22.23 -8.95
CA LEU A 113 -11.11 -21.72 -10.27
C LEU A 113 -11.01 -22.83 -11.35
N SER A 114 -10.00 -23.69 -11.24
CA SER A 114 -9.76 -24.79 -12.17
C SER A 114 -10.74 -25.96 -11.99
N ALA A 115 -11.34 -26.10 -10.80
CA ALA A 115 -12.24 -27.21 -10.48
C ALA A 115 -13.68 -27.02 -10.98
N GLN A 116 -14.13 -25.79 -11.26
CA GLN A 116 -15.52 -25.50 -11.65
C GLN A 116 -15.64 -24.54 -12.84
N PRO A 117 -15.08 -24.88 -14.02
CA PRO A 117 -15.08 -24.00 -15.18
C PRO A 117 -16.48 -23.59 -15.65
N LEU A 118 -17.48 -24.46 -15.50
CA LEU A 118 -18.87 -24.18 -15.91
C LEU A 118 -19.54 -23.07 -15.09
N VAL A 119 -19.23 -22.96 -13.80
CA VAL A 119 -19.77 -21.91 -12.92
C VAL A 119 -19.21 -20.55 -13.32
N PHE A 120 -17.92 -20.48 -13.66
CA PHE A 120 -17.29 -19.26 -14.16
C PHE A 120 -17.81 -18.87 -15.53
N LEU A 121 -18.03 -19.82 -16.44
CA LEU A 121 -18.63 -19.55 -17.74
C LEU A 121 -20.05 -18.99 -17.60
N GLY A 122 -20.87 -19.54 -16.70
CA GLY A 122 -22.21 -19.02 -16.40
C GLY A 122 -22.19 -17.60 -15.83
N LEU A 123 -21.29 -17.32 -14.88
CA LEU A 123 -21.12 -15.99 -14.30
C LEU A 123 -20.64 -14.97 -15.35
N LEU A 124 -19.65 -15.34 -16.17
CA LEU A 124 -19.15 -14.47 -17.23
C LEU A 124 -20.20 -14.22 -18.31
N ALA A 125 -21.02 -15.23 -18.65
CA ALA A 125 -22.15 -15.08 -19.57
C ALA A 125 -23.23 -14.13 -19.01
N GLN A 126 -23.46 -14.18 -17.69
CA GLN A 126 -24.39 -13.27 -17.02
C GLN A 126 -23.84 -11.83 -16.97
N LEU A 127 -22.54 -11.66 -16.75
CA LEU A 127 -21.87 -10.35 -16.75
C LEU A 127 -21.73 -9.78 -18.16
N SER A 128 -21.58 -10.63 -19.18
CA SER A 128 -21.53 -10.22 -20.59
C SER A 128 -22.91 -9.98 -21.20
N GLY A 129 -23.97 -10.52 -20.61
CA GLY A 129 -25.30 -10.55 -21.22
C GLY A 129 -25.36 -11.41 -22.50
N SER A 130 -24.34 -12.24 -22.75
CA SER A 130 -24.19 -13.05 -23.96
C SER A 130 -23.57 -14.41 -23.63
N PRO A 131 -24.17 -15.53 -24.09
CA PRO A 131 -23.58 -16.86 -23.94
C PRO A 131 -22.44 -17.13 -24.94
N LEU A 132 -22.15 -16.18 -25.84
CA LEU A 132 -21.19 -16.36 -26.92
C LEU A 132 -19.75 -16.29 -26.38
N GLN A 133 -18.93 -17.27 -26.77
CA GLN A 133 -17.60 -17.48 -26.20
C GLN A 133 -16.66 -16.29 -26.44
N ASP A 134 -16.78 -15.62 -27.60
CA ASP A 134 -15.97 -14.45 -27.94
C ASP A 134 -16.27 -13.24 -27.03
N ASP A 135 -17.53 -13.04 -26.63
CA ASP A 135 -17.94 -11.97 -25.72
C ASP A 135 -17.43 -12.24 -24.29
N ILE A 136 -17.52 -13.50 -23.86
CA ILE A 136 -17.00 -13.97 -22.57
C ILE A 136 -15.48 -13.77 -22.48
N VAL A 137 -14.73 -14.14 -23.53
CA VAL A 137 -13.28 -13.94 -23.60
C VAL A 137 -12.93 -12.45 -23.57
N THR A 138 -13.69 -11.61 -24.26
CA THR A 138 -13.45 -10.16 -24.33
C THR A 138 -13.61 -9.49 -22.97
N ILE A 139 -14.63 -9.89 -22.19
CA ILE A 139 -14.86 -9.37 -20.84
C ILE A 139 -13.85 -9.94 -19.84
N GLY A 140 -13.53 -11.23 -19.92
CA GLY A 140 -12.51 -11.84 -19.07
C GLY A 140 -11.13 -11.19 -19.20
N ARG A 141 -10.80 -10.57 -20.34
CA ARG A 141 -9.55 -9.81 -20.53
C ARG A 141 -9.59 -8.36 -20.00
N ARG A 142 -10.79 -7.81 -19.76
CA ARG A 142 -10.98 -6.44 -19.27
C ARG A 142 -11.07 -6.37 -17.74
N LEU A 143 -11.39 -7.49 -17.10
CA LEU A 143 -11.30 -7.70 -15.64
C LEU A 143 -9.85 -7.98 -15.23
#